data_AF-A0A7C2E2J4-F1
#
_entry.id   AF-A0A7C2E2J4-F1
#
_cell.length_a   1.000
_cell.length_b   1.000
_cell.length_c   1.000
_cell.angle_alpha   90.00
_cell.angle_beta   90.00
_cell.angle_gamma   90.00
#
_symmetry.space_group_name_H-M   'P 1'
#
loop_
_entity.id
_entity.type
_entity.pdbx_description
1 polymer ?
#
loop_
_entity_poly.entity_id
_entity_poly.type
_entity_poly.pdbx_seq_one_letter_code
_entity_poly.pdbx_strand_id
1 'polypeptide(L)'
;GHTVGHALEAVTGYQRFVHGEAVAVGMVAAARLAVRLGYLTPAEVERMAALLSRTGLPQAVPPNIIPEALLEAMHRDKKVARGRLTFVLPEAIGRVRIVQGVPEGEVRAVLEG
;
A
#
# COMPACT_ATOMS: atom_id res chain seq x y z
N GLY A 1 -4.55 -1.70 0.49
CA GLY A 1 -5.20 -0.94 1.58
C GLY A 1 -4.50 -1.22 2.90
N HIS A 2 -5.14 -2.02 3.76
CA HIS A 2 -4.76 -2.19 5.17
C HIS A 2 -3.32 -2.61 5.46
N THR A 3 -2.66 -3.41 4.61
CA THR A 3 -1.26 -3.82 4.88
C THR A 3 -0.30 -2.63 4.97
N VAL A 4 -0.43 -1.68 4.04
CA VAL A 4 0.37 -0.44 4.09
C VAL A 4 -0.25 0.55 5.07
N GLY A 5 -1.58 0.62 5.15
CA GLY A 5 -2.28 1.52 6.08
C GLY A 5 -1.92 1.26 7.55
N HIS A 6 -2.03 0.02 8.02
CA HIS A 6 -1.67 -0.35 9.39
C HIS A 6 -0.18 -0.11 9.67
N ALA A 7 0.70 -0.37 8.70
CA ALA A 7 2.12 -0.05 8.84
C ALA A 7 2.35 1.46 9.03
N LEU A 8 1.61 2.29 8.28
CA LEU A 8 1.66 3.75 8.40
C LEU A 8 1.13 4.23 9.76
N GLU A 9 0.01 3.67 10.21
CA GLU A 9 -0.56 3.96 11.54
C GLU A 9 0.43 3.58 12.65
N ALA A 10 1.01 2.38 12.58
CA ALA A 10 1.96 1.90 13.58
C ALA A 10 3.25 2.73 13.62
N VAL A 11 3.84 3.05 12.47
CA VAL A 11 5.08 3.86 12.39
C VAL A 11 4.86 5.30 12.85
N THR A 12 3.65 5.83 12.68
CA THR A 12 3.29 7.18 13.14
C THR A 12 2.68 7.22 14.54
N GLY A 13 2.69 6.08 15.26
CA GLY A 13 2.18 5.99 16.62
C GLY A 13 0.68 6.29 16.74
N TYR A 14 -0.10 6.11 15.68
CA TYR A 14 -1.55 6.36 15.63
C TYR A 14 -1.96 7.81 15.90
N GLN A 15 -1.03 8.77 15.77
CA GLN A 15 -1.29 10.19 16.06
C GLN A 15 -1.47 11.05 14.81
N ARG A 16 -0.91 10.62 13.67
CA ARG A 16 -0.83 11.45 12.46
C ARG A 16 -1.94 11.20 11.46
N PHE A 17 -2.43 9.96 11.38
CA PHE A 17 -3.42 9.53 10.41
C PHE A 17 -4.63 8.98 11.13
N VAL A 18 -5.82 9.39 10.70
CA VAL A 18 -7.01 8.58 11.00
C VAL A 18 -7.02 7.35 10.08
N HIS A 19 -7.73 6.30 10.50
CA HIS A 19 -7.70 5.02 9.81
C HIS A 19 -8.00 5.12 8.31
N GLY A 20 -9.02 5.90 7.92
CA GLY A 20 -9.39 6.09 6.52
C GLY A 20 -8.31 6.74 5.65
N GLU A 21 -7.52 7.65 6.23
CA GLU A 21 -6.40 8.29 5.53
C GLU A 21 -5.27 7.30 5.28
N ALA A 22 -4.91 6.51 6.29
CA ALA A 22 -3.88 5.49 6.14
C ALA A 22 -4.30 4.40 5.14
N VAL A 23 -5.57 4.00 5.16
CA VAL A 23 -6.12 3.06 4.18
C VAL A 23 -6.09 3.63 2.76
N ALA A 24 -6.38 4.92 2.57
CA ALA A 24 -6.32 5.57 1.25
C ALA A 24 -4.91 5.55 0.66
N VAL A 25 -3.89 5.93 1.44
CA VAL A 25 -2.48 5.80 1.04
C VAL A 25 -2.15 4.34 0.69
N GLY A 26 -2.58 3.41 1.53
CA GLY A 26 -2.34 1.99 1.30
C GLY A 26 -3.12 1.39 0.13
N MET A 27 -4.23 2.01 -0.32
CA MET A 27 -4.94 1.62 -1.53
C MET A 27 -4.17 2.01 -2.78
N VAL A 28 -3.63 3.24 -2.82
CA VAL A 28 -2.81 3.71 -3.94
C VAL A 28 -1.51 2.91 -4.02
N ALA A 29 -0.83 2.68 -2.90
CA ALA A 29 0.38 1.83 -2.87
C ALA A 29 0.10 0.41 -3.38
N ALA A 30 -1.02 -0.20 -2.97
CA ALA A 30 -1.42 -1.52 -3.48
C ALA A 30 -1.75 -1.52 -4.98
N ALA A 31 -2.38 -0.46 -5.49
CA ALA A 31 -2.68 -0.33 -6.91
C ALA A 31 -1.41 -0.16 -7.76
N ARG A 32 -0.46 0.66 -7.29
CA ARG A 32 0.87 0.80 -7.91
C ARG A 32 1.64 -0.52 -7.89
N LEU A 33 1.58 -1.27 -6.78
CA LEU A 33 2.20 -2.59 -6.69
C LEU A 33 1.57 -3.57 -7.68
N ALA A 34 0.24 -3.52 -7.86
CA ALA A 34 -0.45 -4.34 -8.85
C ALA A 34 0.03 -4.03 -10.29
N VAL A 35 0.29 -2.77 -10.62
CA VAL A 35 0.88 -2.38 -11.91
C VAL A 35 2.27 -2.98 -12.08
N ARG A 36 3.13 -2.86 -11.07
CA ARG A 36 4.50 -3.39 -11.11
C ARG A 36 4.53 -4.91 -11.30
N LEU A 37 3.56 -5.62 -10.73
CA LEU A 37 3.41 -7.06 -10.87
C LEU A 37 2.60 -7.49 -12.12
N GLY A 38 2.18 -6.54 -12.97
CA GLY A 38 1.47 -6.82 -14.23
C GLY A 38 0.01 -7.21 -14.06
N TYR A 39 -0.63 -6.89 -12.94
CA TYR A 39 -2.04 -7.22 -12.66
C TYR A 39 -3.02 -6.10 -12.96
N LEU A 40 -2.54 -4.85 -13.05
CA LEU A 40 -3.36 -3.67 -13.26
C LEU A 40 -2.68 -2.73 -14.25
N THR A 41 -3.45 -1.88 -14.93
CA THR A 41 -2.86 -0.84 -15.81
C THR A 41 -2.59 0.46 -15.05
N PRO A 42 -1.58 1.27 -15.49
CA PRO A 42 -1.37 2.60 -14.93
C PRO A 42 -2.62 3.50 -15.02
N ALA A 43 -3.37 3.40 -16.12
CA ALA A 43 -4.60 4.17 -16.31
C ALA A 43 -5.67 3.86 -15.25
N GLU A 44 -5.78 2.61 -14.81
CA GLU A 44 -6.70 2.24 -13.73
C GLU A 44 -6.23 2.76 -12.36
N VAL A 45 -4.91 2.77 -12.11
CA VAL A 45 -4.35 3.41 -10.90
C VAL A 45 -4.69 4.89 -10.87
N GLU A 46 -4.49 5.61 -11.98
CA GLU A 46 -4.82 7.03 -12.06
C GLU A 46 -6.30 7.29 -11.82
N ARG A 47 -7.19 6.44 -12.36
CA ARG A 47 -8.63 6.54 -12.08
C ARG A 47 -8.95 6.35 -10.60
N MET A 48 -8.31 5.40 -9.92
CA MET A 48 -8.49 5.15 -8.49
C MET A 48 -7.93 6.31 -7.65
N ALA A 49 -6.75 6.81 -7.98
CA ALA A 49 -6.10 7.93 -7.32
C ALA A 49 -6.93 9.21 -7.47
N ALA A 50 -7.41 9.51 -8.68
CA ALA A 50 -8.28 10.66 -8.95
C ALA A 50 -9.58 10.62 -8.13
N LEU A 51 -10.17 9.42 -7.93
CA LEU A 51 -11.35 9.29 -7.07
C LEU A 51 -11.03 9.60 -5.60
N LEU A 52 -9.93 9.07 -5.06
CA LEU A 52 -9.48 9.37 -3.70
C LEU A 52 -9.10 10.84 -3.53
N SER A 53 -8.57 11.48 -4.56
CA SER A 53 -8.26 12.91 -4.54
C SER A 53 -9.49 13.77 -4.32
N ARG A 54 -10.63 13.38 -4.89
CA ARG A 54 -11.89 14.11 -4.75
C ARG A 54 -12.48 14.06 -3.34
N THR A 55 -12.03 13.13 -2.51
CA THR A 55 -12.46 13.03 -1.10
C THR A 55 -11.52 13.80 -0.17
N GLY A 56 -10.45 14.42 -0.69
CA GLY A 56 -9.44 15.10 0.13
C GLY A 56 -8.52 14.16 0.92
N LEU A 57 -8.56 12.85 0.63
CA LEU A 57 -7.74 11.87 1.33
C LEU A 57 -6.29 11.87 0.80
N PRO A 58 -5.30 11.60 1.67
CA PRO A 58 -3.92 11.44 1.25
C PRO A 58 -3.74 10.18 0.38
N GLN A 59 -2.83 10.27 -0.59
CA GLN A 59 -2.62 9.23 -1.61
C GLN A 59 -1.19 8.69 -1.66
N ALA A 60 -0.28 9.29 -0.88
CA ALA A 60 1.13 8.91 -0.87
C ALA A 60 1.65 8.85 0.56
N VAL A 61 2.68 8.02 0.77
CA VAL A 61 3.43 7.99 2.02
C VAL A 61 4.14 9.35 2.17
N PRO A 62 4.03 10.02 3.34
CA PRO A 62 4.79 11.23 3.60
C PRO A 62 6.29 11.05 3.40
N PRO A 63 7.00 12.03 2.82
CA PRO A 63 8.43 11.91 2.49
C PRO A 63 9.33 11.75 3.72
N ASN A 64 8.83 12.10 4.91
CA ASN A 64 9.57 11.96 6.17
C ASN A 64 9.41 10.56 6.82
N ILE A 65 8.68 9.65 6.18
CA ILE A 65 8.50 8.27 6.66
C ILE A 65 9.40 7.35 5.84
N ILE A 66 10.28 6.65 6.53
CA ILE A 66 11.29 5.78 5.91
C ILE A 66 10.61 4.47 5.45
N PRO A 67 10.75 4.05 4.17
CA PRO A 67 10.17 2.81 3.66
C PRO A 67 10.51 1.57 4.49
N GLU A 68 11.72 1.49 5.02
CA GLU A 68 12.23 0.40 5.86
C GLU A 68 11.41 0.25 7.14
N ALA A 69 11.05 1.35 7.79
CA ALA A 69 10.21 1.32 8.99
C ALA A 69 8.81 0.75 8.68
N LEU A 70 8.28 1.07 7.49
CA LEU A 70 7.00 0.51 7.03
C LEU A 70 7.12 -0.98 6.72
N LEU A 71 8.18 -1.41 6.04
CA LEU A 71 8.44 -2.83 5.77
C LEU A 71 8.55 -3.64 7.07
N GLU A 72 9.32 -3.14 8.04
CA GLU A 72 9.42 -3.76 9.37
C GLU A 72 8.08 -3.83 10.11
N ALA A 73 7.25 -2.80 10.00
CA ALA A 73 5.90 -2.82 10.57
C ALA A 73 5.00 -3.85 9.87
N MET A 74 5.05 -3.96 8.55
CA MET A 74 4.29 -4.97 7.79
C MET A 74 4.69 -6.41 8.16
N HIS A 75 5.97 -6.64 8.46
CA HIS A 75 6.46 -7.95 8.92
C HIS A 75 5.99 -8.34 10.31
N ARG A 76 5.75 -7.35 11.19
CA ARG A 76 5.25 -7.60 12.55
C ARG A 76 3.76 -7.91 12.57
N ASP A 77 2.98 -7.28 11.69
CA ASP A 77 1.52 -7.43 11.64
C ASP A 77 1.08 -8.81 11.11
N LYS A 78 1.86 -9.43 10.22
CA LYS A 78 1.51 -10.72 9.60
C LYS A 78 2.52 -11.80 9.96
N LYS A 79 2.06 -13.05 10.12
CA LYS A 79 2.97 -14.21 10.15
C LYS A 79 3.63 -14.38 8.78
N VAL A 80 4.71 -13.65 8.52
CA VAL A 80 5.46 -13.69 7.26
C VAL A 80 6.37 -14.91 7.27
N ALA A 81 6.14 -15.84 6.34
CA ALA A 81 7.08 -16.93 6.11
C ALA A 81 8.20 -16.43 5.17
N ARG A 82 9.44 -16.34 5.67
CA ARG A 82 10.67 -16.08 4.86
C ARG A 82 10.68 -14.78 4.05
N GLY A 83 10.33 -13.63 4.66
CA GLY A 83 10.46 -12.31 3.99
C GLY A 83 9.53 -12.09 2.80
N ARG A 84 8.42 -12.85 2.73
CA ARG A 84 7.48 -12.85 1.62
C ARG A 84 6.12 -12.35 2.06
N LEU A 85 5.80 -11.12 1.69
CA LEU A 85 4.57 -10.47 2.10
C LEU A 85 3.38 -10.97 1.28
N THR A 86 2.22 -10.99 1.92
CA THR A 86 0.93 -11.31 1.29
C THR A 86 0.09 -10.04 1.18
N PHE A 87 -0.39 -9.76 -0.03
CA PHE A 87 -1.20 -8.58 -0.33
C PHE A 87 -2.53 -8.97 -0.95
N VAL A 88 -3.54 -8.13 -0.71
CA VAL A 88 -4.75 -8.07 -1.54
C VAL A 88 -4.51 -6.96 -2.55
N LEU A 89 -4.44 -7.30 -3.84
CA LEU A 89 -4.12 -6.40 -4.93
C LEU A 89 -5.29 -6.30 -5.92
N PRO A 90 -5.62 -5.10 -6.43
CA PRO A 90 -6.57 -4.96 -7.51
C PRO A 90 -6.05 -5.60 -8.80
N GLU A 91 -6.92 -6.27 -9.55
CA GLU A 91 -6.64 -6.78 -10.90
C GLU A 91 -7.58 -6.21 -11.98
N ALA A 92 -8.65 -5.52 -11.54
CA ALA A 92 -9.49 -4.62 -12.32
C ALA A 92 -10.29 -3.76 -11.34
N ILE A 93 -10.91 -2.67 -11.81
CA ILE A 93 -11.88 -1.95 -10.97
C ILE A 93 -13.06 -2.87 -10.64
N GLY A 94 -13.29 -3.11 -9.34
CA GLY A 94 -14.31 -4.04 -8.85
C GLY A 94 -13.81 -5.48 -8.65
N ARG A 95 -12.53 -5.78 -8.92
CA ARG A 95 -11.95 -7.12 -8.77
C ARG A 95 -10.58 -7.09 -8.10
N VAL A 96 -10.37 -8.01 -7.16
CA VAL A 96 -9.12 -8.14 -6.40
C VAL A 96 -8.65 -9.57 -6.38
N ARG A 97 -7.35 -9.76 -6.11
CA ARG A 97 -6.71 -11.06 -5.91
C ARG A 97 -5.80 -11.04 -4.70
N ILE A 98 -5.64 -12.20 -4.08
CA ILE A 98 -4.66 -12.42 -3.02
C ILE A 98 -3.35 -12.88 -3.67
N VAL A 99 -2.28 -12.13 -3.42
CA VAL A 99 -0.94 -12.42 -3.95
C VAL A 99 -0.02 -12.71 -2.77
N GLN A 100 0.48 -13.93 -2.74
CA GLN A 100 1.48 -14.39 -1.77
C GLN A 100 2.86 -14.29 -2.40
N GLY A 101 3.90 -14.10 -1.58
CA GLY A 101 5.26 -14.13 -2.10
C GLY A 101 5.69 -12.85 -2.81
N VAL A 102 5.06 -11.72 -2.53
CA VAL A 102 5.45 -10.44 -3.12
C VAL A 102 6.88 -10.10 -2.66
N PRO A 103 7.84 -9.89 -3.58
CA PRO A 103 9.20 -9.52 -3.23
C PRO A 103 9.24 -8.16 -2.54
N GLU A 104 10.01 -8.04 -1.46
CA GLU A 104 10.15 -6.77 -0.73
C GLU A 104 10.68 -5.64 -1.60
N GLY A 105 11.52 -5.92 -2.60
CA GLY A 105 12.01 -4.90 -3.54
C GLY A 105 10.89 -4.20 -4.31
N GLU A 106 9.84 -4.95 -4.68
CA GLU A 106 8.66 -4.37 -5.35
C GLU A 106 7.81 -3.54 -4.39
N VAL A 107 7.73 -3.98 -3.13
CA VAL A 107 7.03 -3.23 -2.07
C VAL A 107 7.78 -1.93 -1.75
N ARG A 108 9.11 -1.99 -1.59
CA ARG A 108 9.95 -0.81 -1.35
C ARG A 108 9.76 0.23 -2.45
N ALA A 109 9.82 -0.20 -3.72
CA ALA A 109 9.69 0.70 -4.86
C ALA A 109 8.36 1.48 -4.88
N VAL A 110 7.26 0.94 -4.33
CA VAL A 110 5.98 1.68 -4.26
C VAL A 110 5.85 2.57 -3.02
N LEU A 111 6.67 2.36 -2.01
CA LEU A 111 6.71 3.18 -0.80
C LEU A 111 7.60 4.42 -0.98
N GLU A 112 8.61 4.35 -1.84
CA GLU A 112 9.56 5.44 -2.13
C GLU A 112 8.97 6.55 -3.01
N GLY A 113 7.90 6.28 -3.76
CA GLY A 113 7.19 7.28 -4.58
C GLY A 113 7.21 6.96 -6.06
#